data_AF-A0A0F2P7A7-F1
#
_entry.id   AF-A0A0F2P7A7-F1
#
_cell.length_a   1.000
_cell.length_b   1.000
_cell.length_c   1.000
_cell.angle_alpha   90.00
_cell.angle_beta   90.00
_cell.angle_gamma   90.00
#
_symmetry.space_group_name_H-M   'P 1'
#
loop_
_entity.id
_entity.type
_entity.pdbx_description
1 polymer ?
#
loop_
_entity_poly.entity_id
_entity_poly.type
_entity_poly.pdbx_seq_one_letter_code
_entity_poly.pdbx_strand_id
1 'polypeptide(L)' 'MRTNIEIDDEMVAELIKLSGRRTKRQVVDDALRDQLSRKRAAQAILDLQGTVKWQGDPETLRAGR' A
#
# COMPACT_ATOMS: atom_id res chain seq x y z
N MET A 1 -11.39 -19.06 5.83
CA MET A 1 -12.09 -18.71 7.08
C MET A 1 -13.27 -17.81 6.73
N ARG A 2 -14.44 -18.01 7.34
CA ARG A 2 -15.58 -17.11 7.15
C ARG A 2 -15.69 -16.22 8.39
N THR A 3 -15.69 -14.92 8.17
CA THR A 3 -15.71 -13.91 9.24
C THR A 3 -16.85 -12.93 8.93
N ASN A 4 -17.65 -12.60 9.93
CA ASN A 4 -18.65 -11.55 9.81
C ASN A 4 -18.02 -10.26 10.35
N ILE A 5 -17.96 -9.24 9.51
CA ILE A 5 -17.42 -7.92 9.83
C ILE A 5 -18.37 -6.87 9.25
N GLU A 6 -18.55 -5.77 9.99
CA GLU A 6 -19.25 -4.60 9.46
C GLU A 6 -18.29 -3.80 8.59
N ILE A 7 -18.73 -3.50 7.36
CA ILE A 7 -17.98 -2.72 6.38
C ILE A 7 -18.95 -1.71 5.78
N ASP A 8 -18.43 -0.52 5.45
CA ASP A 8 -19.15 0.49 4.69
C ASP A 8 -19.52 -0.02 3.29
N ASP A 9 -20.82 -0.14 3.04
CA ASP A 9 -21.38 -0.65 1.80
C ASP A 9 -21.24 0.32 0.62
N GLU A 10 -21.25 1.63 0.88
CA GLU A 10 -21.06 2.64 -0.16
C GLU A 10 -19.61 2.60 -0.66
N MET A 11 -18.66 2.50 0.27
CA MET A 11 -17.24 2.36 -0.05
C MET A 11 -16.97 1.10 -0.89
N VAL A 12 -17.56 -0.04 -0.52
CA VAL A 12 -17.39 -1.28 -1.29
C VAL A 12 -18.07 -1.18 -2.66
N ALA A 13 -19.23 -0.53 -2.76
CA ALA A 13 -19.90 -0.32 -4.04
C ALA A 13 -19.08 0.56 -4.99
N GLU A 14 -18.45 1.62 -4.48
CA GLU A 14 -17.53 2.46 -5.25
C GLU A 14 -16.32 1.65 -5.73
N LEU A 15 -15.69 0.88 -4.83
CA LEU A 15 -14.57 0.03 -5.19
C LEU A 15 -14.96 -1.04 -6.22
N ILE A 16 -16.16 -1.61 -6.16
CA ILE A 16 -16.68 -2.53 -7.18
C ILE A 16 -16.71 -1.84 -8.55
N LYS A 17 -17.23 -0.61 -8.62
CA LYS A 17 -17.29 0.17 -9.87
C LYS A 17 -15.90 0.48 -10.43
N LEU A 18 -14.95 0.86 -9.57
CA LEU A 18 -13.59 1.23 -9.99
C LEU A 18 -12.72 0.03 -10.35
N SER A 19 -12.83 -1.08 -9.61
CA SER A 19 -11.99 -2.27 -9.79
C SER A 19 -12.54 -3.29 -10.79
N GLY A 20 -13.81 -3.14 -11.21
CA GLY A 20 -14.49 -4.10 -12.08
C GLY A 20 -14.79 -5.45 -11.40
N ARG A 21 -14.70 -5.54 -10.08
CA ARG A 21 -14.99 -6.76 -9.32
C ARG A 21 -16.50 -7.00 -9.21
N ARG A 22 -16.91 -8.26 -9.06
CA ARG A 22 -18.34 -8.62 -9.07
C ARG A 22 -18.94 -8.76 -7.67
N THR A 23 -18.11 -8.91 -6.65
CA THR A 23 -18.57 -9.24 -5.29
C THR A 23 -17.82 -8.46 -4.23
N LYS A 24 -18.49 -8.16 -3.11
CA LYS A 24 -17.87 -7.55 -1.91
C LYS A 24 -16.67 -8.37 -1.44
N ARG A 25 -16.75 -9.70 -1.48
CA ARG A 25 -15.67 -10.62 -1.10
C ARG A 25 -14.40 -10.41 -1.95
N GLN A 26 -14.55 -10.23 -3.25
CA GLN A 26 -13.40 -10.00 -4.14
C GLN A 26 -12.71 -8.66 -3.84
N VAL A 27 -13.50 -7.61 -3.65
CA VAL A 27 -12.96 -6.28 -3.27
C VAL A 27 -12.20 -6.35 -1.95
N VAL A 28 -12.76 -7.03 -0.95
CA VAL A 28 -12.09 -7.20 0.35
C VAL A 28 -10.80 -8.03 0.21
N ASP A 29 -10.82 -9.11 -0.59
CA ASP A 29 -9.63 -9.94 -0.82
C ASP A 29 -8.50 -9.14 -1.49
N ASP A 30 -8.82 -8.34 -2.51
CA ASP A 30 -7.84 -7.49 -3.18
C ASP A 30 -7.29 -6.41 -2.25
N ALA A 31 -8.16 -5.74 -1.49
CA ALA A 31 -7.75 -4.69 -0.57
C ALA A 31 -6.75 -5.21 0.48
N LEU A 32 -6.98 -6.42 1.00
CA LEU A 32 -6.08 -7.08 1.94
C LEU A 32 -4.75 -7.47 1.31
N ARG A 33 -4.75 -8.00 0.08
CA ARG A 33 -3.53 -8.33 -0.65
C ARG A 33 -2.69 -7.10 -0.93
N ASP A 34 -3.33 -6.02 -1.39
CA ASP A 34 -2.67 -4.77 -1.66
C ASP A 34 -2.11 -4.14 -0.39
N GLN A 35 -2.85 -4.17 0.71
CA GLN A 35 -2.37 -3.70 2.01
C GLN A 35 -1.14 -4.48 2.45
N LEU A 36 -1.16 -5.81 2.34
CA LEU A 36 0.00 -6.65 2.68
C LEU A 36 1.20 -6.33 1.78
N SER A 37 0.98 -6.20 0.47
CA SER A 37 2.02 -5.86 -0.51
C SER A 37 2.68 -4.52 -0.17
N ARG A 38 1.88 -3.48 0.09
CA ARG A 38 2.36 -2.16 0.50
C ARG A 38 3.16 -2.20 1.79
N LYS A 39 2.70 -2.95 2.80
CA LYS A 39 3.42 -3.10 4.08
C LYS A 39 4.75 -3.83 3.91
N ARG A 40 4.80 -4.89 3.09
CA ARG A 40 6.04 -5.60 2.78
C ARG A 40 7.03 -4.72 2.03
N ALA A 41 6.57 -3.98 1.03
CA ALA A 41 7.41 -3.05 0.28
C ALA A 41 7.99 -1.95 1.18
N ALA A 42 7.15 -1.35 2.04
CA ALA A 42 7.61 -0.36 3.01
C ALA A 42 8.66 -0.93 3.96
N GLN A 43 8.43 -2.13 4.50
CA GLN A 43 9.40 -2.80 5.37
C GLN A 43 10.72 -3.07 4.64
N ALA A 44 10.66 -3.58 3.41
CA ALA A 44 11.86 -3.84 2.63
C ALA A 44 12.70 -2.58 2.38
N ILE A 45 12.06 -1.42 2.21
CA ILE A 45 12.78 -0.13 2.11
C ILE A 45 13.43 0.24 3.44
N LEU A 46 12.73 0.05 4.57
CA LEU A 46 13.29 0.32 5.89
C LEU A 46 14.48 -0.61 6.20
N ASP A 47 14.44 -1.86 5.74
CA ASP A 47 15.54 -2.82 5.91
C ASP A 47 16.81 -2.40 5.13
N LEU A 48 16.67 -1.53 4.12
CA LEU A 48 17.82 -0.94 3.42
C LEU A 48 18.52 0.15 4.26
N GLN A 49 17.90 0.63 5.33
CA GLN A 49 18.48 1.67 6.18
C GLN A 49 19.80 1.20 6.79
N GLY A 50 20.87 1.95 6.54
CA GLY A 50 22.22 1.63 7.05
C GLY A 50 22.94 0.50 6.31
N THR A 51 22.28 -0.20 5.38
CA THR A 51 22.93 -1.23 4.55
C THR A 51 23.38 -0.68 3.20
N VAL A 52 22.71 0.36 2.69
CA VAL A 52 23.07 1.02 1.42
C VAL A 52 23.92 2.27 1.65
N LYS A 53 24.92 2.47 0.78
CA LYS A 53 25.71 3.71 0.76
C LYS A 53 24.98 4.76 -0.08
N TRP A 54 24.73 5.92 0.52
CA TRP A 54 24.24 7.09 -0.19
C TRP A 54 25.30 7.59 -1.18
N GLN A 55 24.91 7.79 -2.44
CA GLN A 55 25.76 8.37 -3.48
C GLN A 55 25.20 9.74 -3.86
N GLY A 56 25.73 10.79 -3.26
CA GLY A 56 25.36 12.17 -3.52
C GLY A 56 26.02 13.11 -2.51
N ASP A 57 26.31 14.34 -2.93
CA ASP A 57 26.86 15.37 -2.04
C ASP A 57 25.72 16.19 -1.40
N PRO A 58 25.52 16.10 -0.08
CA PRO A 58 24.48 16.85 0.63
C PRO A 58 24.59 18.37 0.46
N GLU A 59 25.79 18.90 0.28
CA GLU A 59 26.01 20.34 0.15
C GLU A 59 25.47 20.86 -1.20
N THR A 60 25.65 20.10 -2.28
CA THR A 60 25.08 20.43 -3.60
C THR A 60 23.55 20.46 -3.59
N LEU A 61 22.89 19.61 -2.80
CA LEU A 61 21.44 19.56 -2.69
C LEU A 61 20.85 20.72 -1.87
N ARG A 62 21.65 21.32 -0.99
CA ARG A 62 21.25 22.43 -0.12
C ARG A 62 21.55 23.80 -0.72
N ALA A 63 22.51 23.89 -1.65
CA ALA A 63 22.94 25.14 -2.26
C ALA A 63 21.85 25.90 -3.07
N GLY A 64 20.71 25.26 -3.36
CA GLY A 64 19.56 25.88 -4.02
C GLY A 64 18.47 26.41 -3.10
N ARG A 65 18.71 26.51 -1.78
CA ARG A 65 17.78 27.10 -0.80
C ARG A 65 18.16 28.56 -0.48
#